data_AF-A0A354BFK3-F1
#
_entry.id   AF-A0A354BFK3-F1
#
_cell.length_a   1.000
_cell.length_b   1.000
_cell.length_c   1.000
_cell.angle_alpha   90.00
_cell.angle_beta   90.00
_cell.angle_gamma   90.00
#
_symmetry.space_group_name_H-M   'P 1'
#
loop_
_entity.id
_entity.type
_entity.pdbx_description
1 polymer ?
#
loop_
_entity_poly.entity_id
_entity_poly.type
_entity_poly.pdbx_seq_one_letter_code
_entity_poly.pdbx_strand_id
1 'polypeptide(L)' 'MILIGLTGGVATGKSTVARMFQQCGAVVIDADALAKAVVQPGKAAWQDIIRRFGKSILNPDRTINRQALGAIVFRH' A
#
# COMPACT_ATOMS: atom_id res chain seq x y z
N MET A 1 0.31 -10.73 23.73
CA MET A 1 0.72 -9.69 22.77
C MET A 1 -0.47 -8.76 22.55
N ILE A 2 -0.26 -7.45 22.65
CA ILE A 2 -1.33 -6.45 22.42
C ILE A 2 -1.15 -5.90 21.00
N LEU A 3 -2.22 -5.88 20.21
CA LEU A 3 -2.23 -5.32 18.85
C LEU A 3 -3.05 -4.03 18.86
N ILE A 4 -2.45 -2.95 18.35
CA ILE A 4 -3.05 -1.60 18.36
C ILE A 4 -3.09 -1.08 16.92
N GLY A 5 -4.25 -0.62 16.48
CA GLY A 5 -4.42 0.05 15.19
C GLY A 5 -4.19 1.55 15.32
N LEU A 6 -3.13 2.08 14.71
CA LEU A 6 -2.89 3.51 14.61
C LEU A 6 -3.52 4.05 13.32
N THR A 7 -4.53 4.90 13.45
CA THR A 7 -5.29 5.47 12.32
C THR A 7 -5.38 7.01 12.41
N GLY A 8 -5.99 7.63 11.41
CA GLY A 8 -6.07 9.08 11.24
C GLY A 8 -6.10 9.49 9.76
N GLY A 9 -6.58 10.71 9.48
CA GLY A 9 -6.65 11.26 8.12
C GLY A 9 -5.28 11.41 7.44
N VAL A 10 -5.28 11.74 6.15
CA VAL A 10 -4.04 12.06 5.42
C VAL A 10 -3.37 13.28 6.09
N ALA A 11 -2.05 13.24 6.23
CA ALA A 11 -1.23 14.30 6.84
C ALA A 11 -1.51 14.64 8.33
N THR A 12 -2.24 13.80 9.07
CA THR A 12 -2.53 14.05 10.50
C THR A 12 -1.43 13.58 11.47
N GLY A 13 -0.20 13.32 10.99
CA GLY A 13 0.93 12.96 11.86
C GLY A 13 1.02 11.48 12.30
N LYS A 14 0.27 10.56 11.67
CA LYS A 14 0.32 9.12 11.99
C LYS A 14 1.75 8.56 12.01
N SER A 15 2.55 8.86 11.00
CA SER A 15 3.94 8.39 10.91
C SER A 15 4.82 8.92 12.04
N THR A 16 4.54 10.13 12.53
CA THR A 16 5.22 10.71 13.69
C THR A 16 4.88 9.92 14.95
N VAL A 17 3.60 9.66 15.19
CA VAL A 17 3.15 8.88 16.36
C VAL A 17 3.66 7.43 16.29
N ALA A 18 3.66 6.81 15.11
CA ALA A 18 4.23 5.49 14.89
C ALA A 18 5.72 5.44 15.30
N ARG A 19 6.51 6.45 14.91
CA ARG A 19 7.92 6.56 15.30
C ARG A 19 8.09 6.74 16.81
N MET A 20 7.23 7.52 17.46
CA MET A 20 7.23 7.66 18.92
C MET A 20 6.97 6.31 19.60
N PHE A 21 6.00 5.53 19.11
CA PHE A 21 5.77 4.17 19.63
C PHE A 21 6.99 3.26 19.44
N GLN A 22 7.68 3.33 18.29
CA GLN A 22 8.92 2.58 18.08
C GLN A 22 10.01 2.96 19.09
N GLN A 23 10.17 4.26 19.37
CA GLN A 23 11.14 4.75 20.37
C GLN A 23 10.81 4.25 21.78
N CYS A 24 9.52 4.02 22.08
CA CYS A 24 9.07 3.39 23.33
C CYS A 24 9.15 1.86 23.32
N GLY A 25 9.71 1.23 22.27
CA GLY A 25 9.92 -0.21 22.18
C GLY A 25 8.81 -0.99 21.47
N ALA A 26 7.82 -0.31 20.88
CA ALA A 26 6.79 -0.99 20.10
C ALA A 26 7.34 -1.48 18.75
N VAL A 27 6.92 -2.68 18.34
CA VAL A 27 7.10 -3.12 16.95
C VAL A 27 6.00 -2.47 16.11
N VAL A 28 6.39 -1.71 15.09
CA VAL A 28 5.45 -1.08 14.17
C VAL A 28 5.36 -1.87 12.88
N ILE A 29 4.13 -2.19 12.49
CA ILE A 29 3.77 -2.78 11.21
C ILE A 29 3.19 -1.67 10.34
N ASP A 30 3.92 -1.25 9.31
CA ASP A 30 3.48 -0.23 8.37
C ASP A 30 2.65 -0.85 7.24
N ALA A 31 1.33 -0.68 7.31
CA ALA A 31 0.40 -1.18 6.32
C ALA A 31 0.59 -0.53 4.93
N ASP A 32 0.97 0.74 4.86
CA ASP A 32 1.19 1.45 3.59
C ASP A 32 2.43 0.89 2.87
N ALA A 33 3.48 0.60 3.63
CA ALA A 33 4.68 -0.05 3.10
C ALA A 33 4.37 -1.48 2.63
N LEU A 34 3.62 -2.26 3.42
CA LEU A 34 3.21 -3.61 3.04
C LEU A 34 2.34 -3.63 1.79
N ALA A 35 1.38 -2.70 1.67
CA ALA A 35 0.52 -2.58 0.50
C ALA A 35 1.33 -2.34 -0.78
N LYS A 36 2.37 -1.49 -0.73
CA LYS A 36 3.30 -1.28 -1.86
C LYS A 36 4.14 -2.52 -2.15
N ALA A 37 4.53 -3.26 -1.11
CA ALA A 37 5.37 -4.43 -1.24
C ALA A 37 4.64 -5.61 -1.87
N VAL A 38 3.37 -5.86 -1.52
CA VAL A 38 2.63 -7.04 -2.03
C VAL A 38 2.23 -6.92 -3.49
N VAL A 39 2.18 -5.70 -4.03
CA VAL A 39 1.83 -5.43 -5.44
C VAL A 39 3.05 -5.29 -6.36
N GLN A 40 4.25 -5.64 -5.88
CA GLN A 40 5.44 -5.69 -6.72
C GLN A 40 5.34 -6.80 -7.79
N PRO A 41 6.00 -6.65 -8.95
CA PRO A 41 5.96 -7.62 -10.03
C PRO A 41 6.21 -9.06 -9.57
N GLY A 42 5.41 -9.99 -10.09
CA GLY A 42 5.52 -11.43 -9.79
C GLY A 42 4.82 -11.89 -8.52
N LYS A 43 4.42 -10.99 -7.60
CA LYS A 43 3.69 -11.38 -6.38
C LYS A 43 2.23 -11.70 -6.65
N ALA A 44 1.61 -12.46 -5.73
CA ALA A 44 0.22 -12.90 -5.86
C ALA A 44 -0.75 -11.73 -6.10
N ALA A 45 -0.70 -10.68 -5.27
CA ALA A 45 -1.59 -9.53 -5.44
C ALA A 45 -1.36 -8.78 -6.76
N TRP A 46 -0.11 -8.68 -7.24
CA TRP A 46 0.18 -8.12 -8.55
C TRP A 46 -0.47 -8.94 -9.69
N GLN A 47 -0.39 -10.27 -9.62
CA GLN A 47 -1.03 -11.15 -10.61
C GLN A 47 -2.56 -11.02 -10.60
N ASP A 48 -3.15 -10.96 -9.41
CA ASP A 48 -4.60 -10.82 -9.27
C ASP A 48 -5.11 -9.48 -9.80
N ILE A 49 -4.37 -8.39 -9.53
CA ILE A 49 -4.69 -7.06 -10.07
C ILE A 49 -4.65 -7.07 -11.60
N ILE A 50 -3.62 -7.67 -12.22
CA ILE A 50 -3.55 -7.77 -13.69
C ILE A 50 -4.67 -8.66 -14.24
N ARG A 51 -4.98 -9.77 -13.56
CA ARG A 51 -6.07 -10.66 -13.97
C ARG A 51 -7.41 -9.91 -13.96
N ARG A 52 -7.61 -9.01 -13.00
CA ARG A 52 -8.85 -8.24 -12.86
C ARG A 52 -8.96 -7.04 -13.81
N PHE A 53 -7.89 -6.27 -13.96
CA PHE A 53 -7.89 -4.97 -14.65
C PHE A 53 -7.18 -4.98 -16.01
N GLY A 54 -6.54 -6.08 -16.38
CA GLY A 54 -5.78 -6.24 -17.62
C GLY A 54 -4.33 -5.77 -17.52
N LYS A 55 -3.56 -5.94 -18.60
CA LYS A 55 -2.14 -5.54 -18.67
C LYS A 55 -1.94 -4.06 -19.03
N SER A 56 -3.00 -3.36 -19.42
CA SER A 56 -2.95 -1.93 -19.77
C SER A 56 -2.60 -1.02 -18.60
N ILE A 57 -2.77 -1.50 -17.37
CA ILE A 57 -2.40 -0.79 -16.13
C ILE A 57 -0.94 -1.00 -15.72
N LEU A 58 -0.09 -1.55 -16.58
CA LEU A 58 1.32 -1.79 -16.29
C LEU A 58 2.23 -0.75 -16.96
N ASN A 59 3.28 -0.38 -16.24
CA ASN A 59 4.43 0.32 -16.80
C ASN A 59 5.29 -0.65 -17.63
N PRO A 60 6.23 -0.13 -18.45
CA PRO A 60 7.15 -0.97 -19.22
C PRO A 60 8.01 -1.91 -18.36
N ASP A 61 8.34 -1.51 -17.13
CA ASP A 61 9.08 -2.30 -16.14
C ASP A 61 8.21 -3.34 -15.41
N ARG A 62 6.94 -3.50 -15.83
CA ARG A 62 5.91 -4.39 -15.27
C ARG A 62 5.39 -3.96 -13.90
N THR A 63 5.80 -2.81 -13.35
CA THR A 63 5.16 -2.26 -12.15
C THR A 63 3.76 -1.74 -12.48
N ILE A 64 2.90 -1.58 -11.46
CA ILE A 64 1.56 -1.04 -11.66
C ILE A 64 1.65 0.47 -11.92
N ASN A 65 1.07 0.90 -13.05
CA ASN A 65 0.80 2.30 -13.31
C ASN A 65 -0.38 2.77 -12.44
N ARG A 66 -0.05 3.45 -11.33
CA ARG A 66 -1.04 3.91 -10.34
C ARG A 66 -2.02 4.94 -10.92
N GLN A 67 -1.59 5.74 -11.90
CA GLN A 67 -2.47 6.73 -12.54
C GLN A 67 -3.50 6.03 -13.44
N ALA A 68 -3.07 5.08 -14.27
CA ALA A 68 -3.96 4.30 -15.12
C ALA A 68 -4.95 3.46 -14.30
N LEU A 69 -4.46 2.76 -13.26
CA LEU A 69 -5.34 2.00 -12.37
C LEU A 69 -6.28 2.92 -11.58
N GLY A 70 -5.78 4.05 -11.08
CA GLY A 70 -6.59 5.05 -10.37
C GLY A 70 -7.72 5.59 -11.23
N ALA A 71 -7.46 5.88 -12.50
CA ALA A 71 -8.48 6.32 -13.45
C ALA A 71 -9.60 5.28 -13.68
N ILE A 72 -9.33 3.99 -13.46
CA ILE A 72 -10.34 2.93 -13.54
C ILE A 72 -11.08 2.81 -12.21
N VAL A 73 -10.36 2.77 -11.08
CA VAL A 73 -10.93 2.52 -9.75
C VAL A 73 -11.77 3.69 -9.23
N PHE A 74 -11.37 4.92 -9.57
CA PHE A 74 -12.09 6.14 -9.18
C PHE A 74 -13.02 6.67 -10.29
N ARG A 75 -13.29 5.86 -11.32
CA ARG A 75 -14.31 6.19 -12.33
C ARG A 75 -15.68 5.96 -11.71
N HIS A 76 -16.38 7.05 -11.40
CA HIS A 76 -17.80 7.05 -11.06
C HIS A 76 -18.65 6.72 -12.30
#